data_AF-A0A9J7HIG0-F1
#
_entry.id   AF-A0A9J7HIG0-F1
#
_cell.length_a   1.000
_cell.length_b   1.000
_cell.length_c   1.000
_cell.angle_alpha   90.00
_cell.angle_beta   90.00
_cell.angle_gamma   90.00
#
_symmetry.space_group_name_H-M   'P 1'
#
loop_
_entity.id
_entity.type
_entity.pdbx_description
1 polymer ?
#
loop_
_entity_poly.entity_id
_entity_poly.type
_entity_poly.pdbx_seq_one_letter_code
_entity_poly.pdbx_strand_id
1 'polypeptide(L)'
;MSQGTSVQRLDKMRQLTLTVCLLASLVMTSAQITPVNNTAFYPYGPGTADNEGASGQQSLSVSFPFFGNSYNSLYVNTNGAISFGYAVTGFTSAAFPVTDNKVIAAFFTDIQTDHTGQIYHRETVDADVLARATMDVRTAFPADNGSFVATWTYIATWHEVGMKGATGDGLNLVSTIKCSIKVKVS
;
A
#
# COMPACT_ATOMS: atom_id res chain seq x y z
N MET A 1 -26.30 33.38 57.98
CA MET A 1 -26.48 33.02 56.55
C MET A 1 -25.11 33.01 55.86
N SER A 2 -24.43 31.86 55.80
CA SER A 2 -23.11 31.72 55.16
C SER A 2 -22.84 30.30 54.63
N GLN A 3 -23.90 29.54 54.33
CA GLN A 3 -23.81 28.16 53.82
C GLN A 3 -24.04 28.07 52.30
N GLY A 4 -24.53 29.13 51.65
CA GLY A 4 -24.85 29.12 50.21
C GLY A 4 -23.66 29.41 49.29
N THR A 5 -22.66 30.15 49.76
CA THR A 5 -21.50 30.59 48.96
C THR A 5 -20.41 29.53 48.85
N SER A 6 -20.25 28.66 49.87
CA SER A 6 -19.28 27.57 49.87
C SER A 6 -19.69 26.43 48.94
N VAL A 7 -20.96 26.04 48.96
CA VAL A 7 -21.52 24.97 48.09
C VAL A 7 -21.47 25.38 46.62
N GLN A 8 -21.84 26.62 46.29
CA GLN A 8 -21.74 27.12 44.90
C GLN A 8 -20.30 27.20 44.39
N ARG A 9 -19.33 27.51 45.26
CA ARG A 9 -17.90 27.50 44.88
C ARG A 9 -17.42 26.08 44.61
N LEU A 10 -17.88 25.09 45.37
CA LEU A 10 -17.53 23.69 45.20
C LEU A 10 -18.11 23.12 43.90
N ASP A 11 -19.36 23.43 43.56
CA ASP A 11 -19.99 22.99 42.31
C ASP A 11 -19.34 23.61 41.07
N LYS A 12 -18.96 24.89 41.15
CA LYS A 12 -18.23 25.59 40.07
C LYS A 12 -16.82 25.00 39.88
N MET A 13 -16.15 24.61 40.97
CA MET A 13 -14.88 23.89 40.93
C MET A 13 -15.03 22.51 40.29
N ARG A 14 -16.07 21.74 40.66
CA ARG A 14 -16.33 20.41 40.09
C ARG A 14 -16.63 20.47 38.60
N GLN A 15 -17.42 21.46 38.16
CA GLN A 15 -17.64 21.72 36.73
C GLN A 15 -16.34 22.08 36.01
N LEU A 16 -15.53 22.99 36.57
CA LEU A 16 -14.25 23.39 35.95
C LEU A 16 -13.31 22.19 35.79
N THR A 17 -13.19 21.35 36.83
CA THR A 17 -12.37 20.14 36.78
C THR A 17 -12.89 19.14 35.74
N LEU A 18 -14.20 18.92 35.66
CA LEU A 18 -14.82 18.05 34.64
C LEU A 18 -14.60 18.58 33.22
N THR A 19 -14.70 19.89 32.99
CA THR A 19 -14.47 20.50 31.67
C THR A 19 -12.99 20.42 31.27
N VAL A 20 -12.06 20.62 32.20
CA VAL A 20 -10.61 20.45 31.94
C VAL A 20 -10.28 18.99 31.64
N CYS A 21 -10.89 18.01 32.34
CA CYS A 21 -10.71 16.60 32.04
C CYS A 21 -11.27 16.21 30.66
N LEU A 22 -12.44 16.73 30.26
CA LEU A 22 -13.01 16.49 28.93
C LEU A 22 -12.12 17.08 27.82
N LEU A 23 -11.61 18.29 28.00
CA LEU A 23 -10.70 18.94 27.04
C LEU A 23 -9.33 18.24 26.97
N ALA A 24 -8.82 17.72 28.08
CA ALA A 24 -7.60 16.92 28.10
C ALA A 24 -7.79 15.53 27.45
N SER A 25 -8.98 14.94 27.54
CA SER A 25 -9.30 13.69 26.82
C SER A 25 -9.55 13.88 25.32
N LEU A 26 -9.79 15.11 24.88
CA LEU A 26 -9.89 15.50 23.47
C LEU A 26 -8.53 15.83 22.84
N VAL A 27 -7.42 15.61 23.55
CA VAL A 27 -6.07 15.63 22.97
C VAL A 27 -5.90 14.37 22.13
N MET A 28 -6.45 14.45 20.92
CA MET A 28 -5.94 13.88 19.68
C MET A 28 -5.25 12.52 19.82
N THR A 29 -6.02 11.45 19.72
CA THR A 29 -5.53 10.28 18.98
C THR A 29 -5.43 10.65 17.50
N SER A 30 -4.48 11.54 17.17
CA SER A 30 -3.94 11.52 15.81
C SER A 30 -3.27 10.17 15.68
N ALA A 31 -3.79 9.28 14.82
CA ALA A 31 -2.97 8.19 14.34
C ALA A 31 -1.72 8.84 13.74
N GLN A 32 -0.60 8.76 14.46
CA GLN A 32 0.68 9.22 13.94
C GLN A 32 0.98 8.31 12.75
N ILE A 33 0.73 8.79 11.54
CA ILE A 33 1.21 8.15 10.31
C ILE A 33 2.72 8.34 10.36
N THR A 34 3.42 7.40 10.97
CA THR A 34 4.87 7.35 10.87
C THR A 34 5.17 7.01 9.42
N PRO A 35 5.91 7.88 8.70
CA PRO A 35 6.35 7.55 7.35
C PRO A 35 7.14 6.26 7.44
N VAL A 36 6.70 5.24 6.70
CA VAL A 36 7.47 4.01 6.57
C VAL A 36 8.80 4.41 5.93
N ASN A 37 9.91 4.13 6.60
CA ASN A 37 11.23 4.44 6.07
C ASN A 37 11.41 3.72 4.72
N ASN A 38 12.03 4.40 3.75
CA ASN A 38 12.30 3.82 2.43
C ASN A 38 13.02 2.46 2.49
N THR A 39 13.79 2.20 3.54
CA THR A 39 14.45 0.91 3.80
C THR A 39 13.48 -0.27 4.00
N ALA A 40 12.20 0.00 4.27
CA ALA A 40 11.17 -1.03 4.35
C ALA A 40 10.71 -1.52 2.96
N PHE A 41 11.04 -0.83 1.87
CA PHE A 41 10.72 -1.27 0.52
C PHE A 41 11.89 -2.09 -0.08
N TYR A 42 11.61 -3.04 -0.99
CA TYR A 42 12.71 -3.53 -1.86
C TYR A 42 13.22 -2.33 -2.68
N PRO A 43 14.53 -2.27 -2.98
CA PRO A 43 15.11 -1.20 -3.79
C PRO A 43 14.30 -0.96 -5.06
N TYR A 44 14.09 0.31 -5.43
CA TYR A 44 13.37 0.71 -6.63
C TYR A 44 13.91 2.05 -7.15
N GLY A 45 13.57 2.37 -8.39
CA GLY A 45 13.88 3.66 -9.00
C GLY A 45 15.14 3.67 -9.86
N PRO A 46 15.67 4.88 -10.16
CA PRO A 46 16.90 5.01 -10.92
C PRO A 46 18.06 4.31 -10.22
N GLY A 47 18.66 3.32 -10.89
CA GLY A 47 19.75 2.51 -10.35
C GLY A 47 19.39 1.05 -10.04
N THR A 48 18.11 0.65 -10.10
CA THR A 48 17.68 -0.74 -9.89
C THR A 48 17.28 -1.47 -11.17
N ALA A 49 17.66 -0.95 -12.34
CA ALA A 49 17.28 -1.47 -13.66
C ALA A 49 15.76 -1.62 -13.84
N ASP A 50 14.98 -0.78 -13.15
CA ASP A 50 13.52 -0.74 -13.28
C ASP A 50 13.11 -0.14 -14.62
N ASN A 51 12.03 -0.66 -15.18
CA ASN A 51 11.27 0.01 -16.23
C ASN A 51 10.42 1.12 -15.59
N GLU A 52 10.21 2.20 -16.34
CA GLU A 52 9.44 3.35 -15.89
C GLU A 52 8.07 3.44 -16.58
N GLY A 53 7.05 3.82 -15.81
CA GLY A 53 5.70 4.09 -16.28
C GLY A 53 4.78 2.86 -16.34
N ALA A 54 3.51 3.11 -16.65
CA ALA A 54 2.57 2.06 -16.99
C ALA A 54 2.81 1.66 -18.45
N SER A 55 3.68 0.67 -18.64
CA SER A 55 4.00 0.12 -19.95
C SER A 55 2.95 -0.92 -20.37
N GLY A 56 2.96 -1.29 -21.65
CA GLY A 56 2.08 -2.34 -22.19
C GLY A 56 2.36 -3.71 -21.56
N GLN A 57 2.01 -4.79 -22.27
CA GLN A 57 2.25 -6.14 -21.78
C GLN A 57 3.74 -6.38 -21.45
N GLN A 58 4.02 -6.80 -20.21
CA GLN A 58 5.34 -7.15 -19.72
C GLN A 58 5.51 -8.66 -19.76
N SER A 59 6.48 -9.16 -20.53
CA SER A 59 6.83 -10.58 -20.53
C SER A 59 7.50 -10.98 -19.23
N LEU A 60 7.27 -12.21 -18.77
CA LEU A 60 7.90 -12.78 -17.58
C LEU A 60 8.87 -13.89 -17.99
N SER A 61 10.06 -13.90 -17.39
CA SER A 61 11.02 -15.00 -17.57
C SER A 61 10.58 -16.30 -16.91
N VAL A 62 9.69 -16.20 -15.90
CA VAL A 62 9.11 -17.34 -15.19
C VAL A 62 7.59 -17.26 -15.26
N SER A 63 6.94 -18.38 -15.61
CA SER A 63 5.48 -18.44 -15.66
C SER A 63 4.89 -18.29 -14.25
N PHE A 64 3.94 -17.36 -14.10
CA PHE A 64 3.31 -17.05 -12.83
C PHE A 64 1.99 -17.82 -12.66
N PRO A 65 1.88 -18.74 -11.67
CA PRO A 65 0.62 -19.43 -11.38
C PRO A 65 -0.34 -18.52 -10.60
N PHE A 66 -1.52 -18.26 -11.14
CA PHE A 66 -2.54 -17.41 -10.50
C PHE A 66 -3.96 -17.84 -10.87
N PHE A 67 -4.82 -18.03 -9.87
CA PHE A 67 -6.20 -18.50 -10.04
C PHE A 67 -6.34 -19.70 -10.99
N GLY A 68 -5.48 -20.72 -10.81
CA GLY A 68 -5.50 -21.96 -11.60
C GLY A 68 -4.97 -21.84 -13.04
N ASN A 69 -4.46 -20.68 -13.44
CA ASN A 69 -3.88 -20.43 -14.75
C ASN A 69 -2.39 -20.10 -14.62
N SER A 70 -1.63 -20.29 -15.71
CA SER A 70 -0.22 -19.92 -15.78
C SER A 70 -0.05 -18.75 -16.75
N TYR A 71 0.63 -17.70 -16.31
CA TYR A 71 0.81 -16.48 -17.10
C TYR A 71 2.29 -16.21 -17.39
N ASN A 72 2.61 -15.98 -18.66
CA ASN A 72 3.96 -15.61 -19.10
C ASN A 72 4.10 -14.09 -19.29
N SER A 73 3.10 -13.33 -18.86
CA SER A 73 3.07 -11.88 -18.97
C SER A 73 2.09 -11.27 -17.99
N LEU A 74 2.28 -9.99 -17.70
CA LEU A 74 1.39 -9.17 -16.88
C LEU A 74 1.30 -7.75 -17.43
N TYR A 75 0.45 -6.92 -16.83
CA TYR A 75 0.34 -5.50 -17.10
C TYR A 75 0.47 -4.73 -15.79
N VAL A 76 1.27 -3.67 -15.79
CA VAL A 76 1.35 -2.73 -14.65
C VAL A 76 0.56 -1.50 -15.02
N ASN A 77 -0.50 -1.19 -14.28
CA ASN A 77 -1.35 -0.05 -14.59
C ASN A 77 -1.04 1.17 -13.70
N THR A 78 -1.49 2.34 -14.15
CA THR A 78 -1.37 3.60 -13.42
C THR A 78 -2.15 3.64 -12.12
N ASN A 79 -3.09 2.72 -11.92
CA ASN A 79 -4.07 2.73 -10.84
C ASN A 79 -3.67 1.81 -9.68
N GLY A 80 -2.39 1.43 -9.56
CA GLY A 80 -1.91 0.65 -8.41
C GLY A 80 -2.14 -0.86 -8.53
N ALA A 81 -2.37 -1.36 -9.74
CA ALA A 81 -2.74 -2.75 -9.98
C ALA A 81 -1.88 -3.44 -11.04
N ILE A 82 -1.68 -4.73 -10.81
CA ILE A 82 -1.06 -5.67 -11.75
C ILE A 82 -2.13 -6.62 -12.24
N SER A 83 -2.32 -6.72 -13.56
CA SER A 83 -3.30 -7.64 -14.17
C SER A 83 -2.64 -8.70 -15.05
N PHE A 84 -3.34 -9.81 -15.24
CA PHE A 84 -2.90 -10.95 -16.03
C PHE A 84 -3.91 -11.26 -17.15
N GLY A 85 -3.40 -11.73 -18.30
CA GLY A 85 -4.21 -12.03 -19.48
C GLY A 85 -4.57 -10.78 -20.30
N TYR A 86 -5.26 -9.82 -19.67
CA TYR A 86 -5.68 -8.56 -20.30
C TYR A 86 -5.29 -7.35 -19.45
N ALA A 87 -5.04 -6.23 -20.13
CA ALA A 87 -4.82 -4.94 -19.48
C ALA A 87 -6.12 -4.45 -18.82
N VAL A 88 -6.03 -3.98 -17.58
CA VAL A 88 -7.14 -3.33 -16.89
C VAL A 88 -6.97 -1.82 -16.97
N THR A 89 -7.83 -1.18 -17.76
CA THR A 89 -7.84 0.28 -18.00
C THR A 89 -8.99 1.02 -17.28
N GLY A 90 -9.96 0.27 -16.73
CA GLY A 90 -11.13 0.83 -16.04
C GLY A 90 -10.86 1.27 -14.60
N PHE A 91 -11.51 2.36 -14.20
CA PHE A 91 -11.44 2.96 -12.85
C PHE A 91 -12.47 2.39 -11.87
N THR A 92 -13.37 1.54 -12.35
CA THR A 92 -14.51 1.07 -11.57
C THR A 92 -14.08 -0.10 -10.69
N SER A 93 -13.95 0.17 -9.39
CA SER A 93 -13.94 -0.85 -8.34
C SER A 93 -15.20 -1.70 -8.44
N ALA A 94 -15.15 -2.80 -9.19
CA ALA A 94 -16.21 -3.80 -9.15
C ALA A 94 -16.11 -4.54 -7.81
N ALA A 95 -17.25 -4.74 -7.15
CA ALA A 95 -17.30 -5.53 -5.92
C ALA A 95 -16.82 -6.96 -6.23
N PHE A 96 -16.00 -7.52 -5.33
CA PHE A 96 -15.55 -8.89 -5.48
C PHE A 96 -16.72 -9.88 -5.40
N PRO A 97 -16.69 -10.98 -6.16
CA PRO A 97 -15.61 -11.40 -7.06
C PRO A 97 -15.71 -10.77 -8.46
N VAL A 98 -14.64 -10.10 -8.92
CA VAL A 98 -14.51 -9.67 -10.31
C VAL A 98 -14.16 -10.89 -11.16
N THR A 99 -15.10 -11.39 -11.96
CA THR A 99 -14.94 -12.66 -12.69
C THR A 99 -13.96 -12.54 -13.86
N ASP A 100 -13.92 -11.37 -14.49
CA ASP A 100 -13.32 -11.25 -15.83
C ASP A 100 -11.86 -10.79 -15.81
N ASN A 101 -11.40 -10.22 -14.69
CA ASN A 101 -10.04 -9.70 -14.57
C ASN A 101 -9.31 -10.34 -13.38
N LYS A 102 -8.12 -10.89 -13.63
CA LYS A 102 -7.25 -11.41 -12.58
C LYS A 102 -6.25 -10.33 -12.20
N VAL A 103 -6.44 -9.76 -11.02
CA VAL A 103 -5.72 -8.56 -10.57
C VAL A 103 -5.10 -8.77 -9.20
N ILE A 104 -3.86 -8.32 -9.04
CA ILE A 104 -3.23 -8.09 -7.74
C ILE A 104 -3.16 -6.58 -7.57
N ALA A 105 -3.93 -6.05 -6.61
CA ALA A 105 -4.02 -4.63 -6.35
C ALA A 105 -3.20 -4.28 -5.10
N ALA A 106 -2.16 -3.45 -5.27
CA ALA A 106 -1.42 -2.88 -4.14
C ALA A 106 -2.29 -1.87 -3.38
N PHE A 107 -3.22 -1.25 -4.11
CA PHE A 107 -4.16 -0.25 -3.63
C PHE A 107 -5.54 -0.47 -4.27
N PHE A 108 -6.60 -0.18 -3.52
CA PHE A 108 -7.99 -0.26 -4.01
C PHE A 108 -8.67 1.11 -3.99
N THR A 109 -8.01 2.11 -4.56
CA THR A 109 -8.57 3.44 -4.76
C THR A 109 -7.93 4.07 -5.99
N ASP A 110 -8.65 5.03 -6.57
CA ASP A 110 -8.24 5.72 -7.78
C ASP A 110 -7.04 6.64 -7.48
N ILE A 111 -5.90 6.35 -8.09
CA ILE A 111 -4.66 7.13 -7.95
C ILE A 111 -4.36 7.85 -9.26
N GLN A 112 -3.83 9.07 -9.16
CA GLN A 112 -3.44 9.88 -10.31
C GLN A 112 -1.93 9.88 -10.46
N THR A 113 -1.49 9.56 -11.68
CA THR A 113 -0.08 9.62 -12.14
C THR A 113 0.11 10.63 -13.27
N ASP A 114 -0.94 11.39 -13.60
CA ASP A 114 -0.98 12.34 -14.72
C ASP A 114 -0.26 13.67 -14.40
N HIS A 115 -0.19 14.06 -13.12
CA HIS A 115 0.45 15.30 -12.66
C HIS A 115 1.58 15.09 -11.65
N THR A 116 1.64 13.94 -10.96
CA THR A 116 2.64 13.61 -9.94
C THR A 116 2.95 12.10 -9.93
N GLY A 117 4.09 11.72 -9.36
CA GLY A 117 4.44 10.33 -9.10
C GLY A 117 5.00 9.55 -10.30
N GLN A 118 5.67 8.45 -9.98
CA GLN A 118 6.39 7.60 -10.93
C GLN A 118 6.07 6.12 -10.66
N ILE A 119 6.06 5.33 -11.73
CA ILE A 119 5.86 3.88 -11.64
C ILE A 119 7.19 3.23 -11.99
N TYR A 120 7.67 2.37 -11.10
CA TYR A 120 8.89 1.59 -11.28
C TYR A 120 8.55 0.11 -11.20
N HIS A 121 9.00 -0.68 -12.17
CA HIS A 121 8.76 -2.12 -12.13
C HIS A 121 9.85 -2.96 -12.78
N ARG A 122 10.09 -4.14 -12.22
CA ARG A 122 11.02 -5.13 -12.77
C ARG A 122 10.69 -6.54 -12.30
N GLU A 123 11.09 -7.53 -13.09
CA GLU A 123 11.40 -8.83 -12.54
C GLU A 123 12.86 -8.88 -12.03
N THR A 124 13.12 -9.71 -11.03
CA THR A 124 14.47 -9.90 -10.50
C THR A 124 14.66 -11.30 -9.91
N VAL A 125 15.91 -11.75 -10.01
CA VAL A 125 16.45 -12.96 -9.37
C VAL A 125 17.63 -12.63 -8.45
N ASP A 126 17.76 -11.35 -8.07
CA ASP A 126 18.79 -10.88 -7.15
C ASP A 126 18.70 -11.62 -5.80
N ALA A 127 19.83 -12.17 -5.34
CA ALA A 127 19.85 -13.08 -4.20
C ALA A 127 19.39 -12.40 -2.90
N ASP A 128 19.74 -11.13 -2.67
CA ASP A 128 19.35 -10.40 -1.47
C ASP A 128 17.86 -10.08 -1.48
N VAL A 129 17.34 -9.68 -2.64
CA VAL A 129 15.89 -9.48 -2.83
C VAL A 129 15.13 -10.79 -2.62
N LEU A 130 15.60 -11.92 -3.17
CA LEU A 130 14.96 -13.23 -3.01
C LEU A 130 15.00 -13.75 -1.56
N ALA A 131 16.12 -13.56 -0.86
CA ALA A 131 16.24 -13.92 0.55
C ALA A 131 15.26 -13.13 1.42
N ARG A 132 15.18 -11.81 1.19
CA ARG A 132 14.21 -10.94 1.87
C ARG A 132 12.77 -11.33 1.50
N ALA A 133 12.49 -11.61 0.23
CA ALA A 133 11.19 -12.03 -0.24
C ALA A 133 10.72 -13.35 0.38
N THR A 134 11.64 -14.29 0.55
CA THR A 134 11.43 -15.55 1.26
C THR A 134 11.04 -15.31 2.71
N MET A 135 11.80 -14.47 3.41
CA MET A 135 11.55 -14.14 4.81
C MET A 135 10.18 -13.47 4.98
N ASP A 136 9.87 -12.48 4.16
CA ASP A 136 8.60 -11.74 4.22
C ASP A 136 7.39 -12.68 4.07
N VAL A 137 7.44 -13.67 3.16
CA VAL A 137 6.34 -14.63 2.97
C VAL A 137 6.22 -15.58 4.14
N ARG A 138 7.34 -16.13 4.62
CA ARG A 138 7.37 -17.03 5.78
C ARG A 138 6.84 -16.34 7.03
N THR A 139 7.16 -15.06 7.22
CA THR A 139 6.71 -14.27 8.38
C THR A 139 5.23 -13.90 8.25
N ALA A 140 4.75 -13.53 7.06
CA ALA A 140 3.34 -13.15 6.86
C ALA A 140 2.38 -14.35 6.87
N PHE A 141 2.83 -15.51 6.39
CA PHE A 141 2.00 -16.72 6.24
C PHE A 141 2.67 -17.97 6.83
N PRO A 142 2.99 -17.97 8.14
CA PRO A 142 3.83 -19.00 8.77
C PRO A 142 3.21 -20.40 8.75
N ALA A 143 1.87 -20.50 8.82
CA ALA A 143 1.17 -21.79 8.86
C ALA A 143 1.29 -22.58 7.55
N ASP A 144 1.22 -21.91 6.41
CA ASP A 144 1.12 -22.56 5.10
C ASP A 144 2.43 -22.47 4.29
N ASN A 145 3.33 -21.56 4.66
CA ASN A 145 4.48 -21.20 3.82
C ASN A 145 5.84 -21.31 4.52
N GLY A 146 5.97 -22.07 5.62
CA GLY A 146 7.26 -22.23 6.33
C GLY A 146 8.41 -22.78 5.46
N SER A 147 8.09 -23.55 4.41
CA SER A 147 9.05 -24.08 3.42
C SER A 147 9.17 -23.23 2.15
N PHE A 148 8.49 -22.09 2.07
CA PHE A 148 8.53 -21.21 0.90
C PHE A 148 9.95 -20.71 0.64
N VAL A 149 10.39 -20.70 -0.62
CA VAL A 149 11.64 -20.07 -1.05
C VAL A 149 11.32 -19.32 -2.33
N ALA A 150 11.59 -18.00 -2.35
CA ALA A 150 11.45 -17.20 -3.55
C ALA A 150 12.61 -17.52 -4.49
N THR A 151 12.30 -17.91 -5.72
CA THR A 151 13.28 -18.11 -6.80
C THR A 151 13.18 -17.03 -7.87
N TRP A 152 12.10 -16.27 -7.85
CA TRP A 152 11.80 -15.18 -8.76
C TRP A 152 10.83 -14.20 -8.09
N THR A 153 11.01 -12.91 -8.36
CA THR A 153 10.10 -11.86 -7.87
C THR A 153 9.85 -10.81 -8.95
N TYR A 154 8.61 -10.35 -9.06
CA TYR A 154 8.25 -9.13 -9.76
C TYR A 154 7.94 -8.02 -8.75
N ILE A 155 8.57 -6.88 -8.91
CA ILE A 155 8.42 -5.70 -8.06
C ILE A 155 7.73 -4.63 -8.89
N ALA A 156 6.68 -4.03 -8.36
CA ALA A 156 6.11 -2.79 -8.86
C ALA A 156 5.98 -1.79 -7.71
N THR A 157 6.39 -0.55 -7.95
CA THR A 157 6.32 0.55 -7.00
C THR A 157 5.65 1.73 -7.68
N TRP A 158 4.62 2.28 -7.05
CA TRP A 158 4.00 3.56 -7.39
C TRP A 158 4.55 4.56 -6.38
N HIS A 159 5.54 5.35 -6.81
CA HIS A 159 6.27 6.30 -5.99
C HIS A 159 5.60 7.68 -6.07
N GLU A 160 5.37 8.29 -4.90
CA GLU A 160 4.81 9.65 -4.78
C GLU A 160 3.54 9.91 -5.63
N VAL A 161 2.64 8.92 -5.68
CA VAL A 161 1.38 9.05 -6.42
C VAL A 161 0.32 9.77 -5.59
N GLY A 162 -0.41 10.69 -6.23
CA GLY A 162 -1.50 11.44 -5.62
C GLY A 162 -2.84 10.71 -5.69
N MET A 163 -3.80 11.13 -4.87
CA MET A 163 -5.19 10.66 -4.98
C MET A 163 -5.88 11.31 -6.17
N LYS A 164 -6.61 10.53 -6.98
CA LYS A 164 -7.34 11.11 -8.11
C LYS A 164 -8.44 12.05 -7.64
N GLY A 165 -8.52 13.22 -8.27
CA GLY A 165 -9.53 14.24 -7.95
C GLY A 165 -9.16 15.12 -6.75
N ALA A 166 -7.93 14.99 -6.23
CA ALA A 166 -7.42 15.94 -5.26
C ALA A 166 -7.35 17.35 -5.86
N THR A 167 -7.72 18.35 -5.07
CA THR A 167 -7.65 19.78 -5.45
C THR A 167 -7.04 20.57 -4.30
N GLY A 168 -6.48 21.75 -4.61
CA GLY A 168 -5.82 22.60 -3.61
C GLY A 168 -4.65 21.89 -2.92
N ASP A 169 -4.56 22.00 -1.60
CA ASP A 169 -3.49 21.39 -0.79
C ASP A 169 -3.46 19.86 -0.87
N GLY A 170 -4.57 19.23 -1.29
CA GLY A 170 -4.64 17.78 -1.51
C GLY A 170 -3.70 17.28 -2.61
N LEU A 171 -3.27 18.14 -3.55
CA LEU A 171 -2.29 17.78 -4.59
C LEU A 171 -0.90 17.48 -4.01
N ASN A 172 -0.59 17.98 -2.82
CA ASN A 172 0.69 17.75 -2.14
C ASN A 172 0.68 16.45 -1.31
N LEU A 173 -0.46 15.77 -1.19
CA LEU A 173 -0.58 14.50 -0.48
C LEU A 173 -0.23 13.36 -1.42
N VAL A 174 1.02 12.91 -1.36
CA VAL A 174 1.54 11.81 -2.17
C VAL A 174 1.85 10.59 -1.31
N SER A 175 1.64 9.39 -1.87
CA SER A 175 1.94 8.11 -1.21
C SER A 175 2.89 7.26 -2.05
N THR A 176 3.79 6.53 -1.39
CA THR A 176 4.59 5.48 -2.04
C THR A 176 4.03 4.12 -1.68
N ILE A 177 3.65 3.33 -2.70
CA ILE A 177 2.96 2.05 -2.56
C ILE A 177 3.72 0.98 -3.36
N LYS A 178 3.79 -0.24 -2.83
CA LYS A 178 4.51 -1.35 -3.45
C LYS A 178 3.65 -2.60 -3.55
N CYS A 179 3.70 -3.23 -4.73
CA CYS A 179 3.29 -4.62 -4.91
C CYS A 179 4.54 -5.48 -5.14
N SER A 180 4.56 -6.68 -4.59
CA SER A 180 5.59 -7.66 -4.94
C SER A 180 4.95 -9.02 -5.14
N ILE A 181 5.11 -9.56 -6.34
CA ILE A 181 4.62 -10.85 -6.75
C ILE A 181 5.78 -11.82 -6.66
N LYS A 182 5.58 -12.93 -5.95
CA LYS A 182 6.65 -13.87 -5.61
C LYS A 182 6.24 -15.27 -6.04
N VAL A 183 7.17 -16.01 -6.61
CA VAL A 183 6.94 -17.41 -7.00
C VAL A 183 7.84 -18.32 -6.19
N LYS A 184 7.23 -19.37 -5.63
CA LYS A 184 7.94 -20.56 -5.18
C LYS A 184 8.10 -21.47 -6.38
N VAL A 185 9.33 -21.76 -6.78
CA VAL A 185 9.60 -22.90 -7.67
C VAL A 185 10.40 -23.91 -6.87
N SER A 186 9.79 -25.09 -6.67
CA SER A 186 10.17 -26.24 -5.84
C SER A 186 10.21 -26.01 -4.32
#